data_AF-A0A954D370-F1
#
_entry.id   AF-A0A954D370-F1
#
_cell.length_a   1.000
_cell.length_b   1.000
_cell.length_c   1.000
_cell.angle_alpha   90.00
_cell.angle_beta   90.00
_cell.angle_gamma   90.00
#
_symmetry.space_group_name_H-M   'P 1'
#
loop_
_entity.id
_entity.type
_entity.pdbx_description
1 polymer ?
#
loop_
_entity_poly.entity_id
_entity_poly.type
_entity_poly.pdbx_seq_one_letter_code
_entity_poly.pdbx_strand_id
1 'polypeptide(L)'
;MPWSRFSASAMAPPGGRVLAYVDAVREAIDQAMCLDPRVFVLGLDADDKFAMFGSLRDLTHPERVLGTPIAENAMTGVALGAALCGMRPIHVHLRNDFLLVAMDQIANYVAKWHDMFGGQVRVPLVIRSVIGRGWGCGAQHSQTLQGLFAQVPGL
;
A
#
# COMPACT_ATOMS: atom_id res chain seq x y z
N MET A 1 -5.56 17.36 19.69
CA MET A 1 -4.47 16.82 20.52
C MET A 1 -3.28 17.78 20.43
N PRO A 2 -2.74 18.32 21.54
CA PRO A 2 -1.78 19.43 21.52
C PRO A 2 -0.36 19.12 21.01
N TRP A 3 -0.02 17.84 20.79
CA TRP A 3 1.33 17.39 20.47
C TRP A 3 1.68 17.34 18.97
N SER A 4 0.76 17.71 18.07
CA SER A 4 0.99 17.68 16.60
C SER A 4 1.47 19.02 16.02
N ARG A 5 2.12 19.88 16.82
CA ARG A 5 2.54 21.23 16.40
C ARG A 5 4.06 21.33 16.17
N PHE A 6 4.64 20.40 15.43
CA PHE A 6 5.96 20.67 14.85
C PHE A 6 5.75 21.56 13.62
N SER A 7 6.35 22.76 13.65
CA SER A 7 6.42 23.60 12.45
C SER A 7 7.30 22.89 11.43
N ALA A 8 6.77 22.64 10.22
CA ALA A 8 7.51 22.03 9.13
C ALA A 8 8.86 22.72 8.85
N SER A 9 8.96 24.04 9.10
CA SER A 9 10.20 24.80 8.91
C SER A 9 11.34 24.43 9.88
N ALA A 10 11.05 23.82 11.02
CA ALA A 10 12.04 23.51 12.05
C ALA A 10 12.71 22.13 11.88
N MET A 11 12.26 21.32 10.90
CA MET A 11 12.68 19.93 10.73
C MET A 11 13.40 19.65 9.40
N ALA A 12 13.63 20.66 8.55
CA ALA A 12 14.29 20.45 7.27
C ALA A 12 15.79 20.15 7.46
N PRO A 13 16.30 18.97 7.04
CA PRO A 13 17.73 18.73 7.04
C PRO A 13 18.43 19.65 6.01
N PRO A 14 19.74 19.94 6.16
CA PRO A 14 20.48 20.77 5.21
C PRO A 14 20.36 20.21 3.78
N GLY A 15 19.84 21.02 2.85
CA GLY A 15 19.60 20.61 1.46
C GLY A 15 18.36 19.74 1.24
N GLY A 16 17.56 19.47 2.27
CA GLY A 16 16.32 18.69 2.18
C GLY A 16 15.05 19.53 2.11
N ARG A 17 13.94 18.88 1.76
CA ARG A 17 12.59 19.44 1.82
C ARG A 17 11.80 18.76 2.94
N VAL A 18 10.82 19.48 3.50
CA VAL A 18 9.87 18.92 4.48
C VAL A 18 8.53 18.70 3.80
N LEU A 19 8.06 17.46 3.85
CA LEU A 19 6.78 17.03 3.30
C LEU A 19 5.90 16.51 4.42
N ALA A 20 4.58 16.66 4.30
CA ALA A 20 3.69 15.86 5.11
C ALA A 20 3.88 14.38 4.76
N TYR A 21 3.65 13.48 5.72
CA TYR A 21 3.80 12.04 5.48
C TYR A 21 3.00 11.56 4.27
N VAL A 22 1.77 12.07 4.11
CA VAL A 22 0.91 11.78 2.96
C VAL A 22 1.53 12.25 1.63
N ASP A 23 2.16 13.43 1.60
CA ASP A 23 2.78 13.99 0.40
C ASP A 23 4.03 13.21 0.01
N ALA A 24 4.81 12.75 1.00
CA ALA A 24 5.98 11.90 0.76
C ALA A 24 5.57 10.55 0.17
N VAL A 25 4.49 9.93 0.69
CA VAL A 25 3.97 8.68 0.15
C VAL A 25 3.44 8.87 -1.28
N ARG A 26 2.71 9.95 -1.53
CA ARG A 26 2.25 10.32 -2.88
C ARG A 26 3.43 10.49 -3.84
N GLU A 27 4.42 11.30 -3.45
CA GLU A 27 5.60 11.59 -4.27
C GLU A 27 6.37 10.31 -4.61
N ALA A 28 6.50 9.37 -3.67
CA ALA A 28 7.14 8.08 -3.92
C ALA A 28 6.36 7.21 -4.92
N ILE A 29 5.03 7.18 -4.82
CA ILE A 29 4.16 6.45 -5.76
C ILE A 29 4.29 7.07 -7.15
N ASP A 30 4.20 8.40 -7.25
CA ASP A 30 4.29 9.12 -8.52
C ASP A 30 5.65 8.90 -9.21
N GLN A 31 6.74 9.01 -8.46
CA GLN A 31 8.09 8.70 -8.96
C GLN A 31 8.20 7.26 -9.46
N ALA A 32 7.68 6.29 -8.71
CA ALA A 32 7.70 4.89 -9.13
C ALA A 32 6.91 4.67 -10.43
N MET A 33 5.75 5.32 -10.58
CA MET A 33 4.92 5.26 -11.78
C MET A 33 5.60 5.93 -12.99
N CYS A 34 6.29 7.06 -12.78
CA CYS A 34 7.05 7.75 -13.82
C CYS A 34 8.28 6.95 -14.27
N LEU A 35 8.95 6.26 -13.35
CA LEU A 35 10.16 5.48 -13.62
C LEU A 35 9.86 4.14 -14.33
N ASP A 36 8.70 3.54 -14.07
CA ASP A 36 8.36 2.23 -14.63
C ASP A 36 6.89 2.17 -15.09
N PRO A 37 6.62 1.99 -16.40
CA PRO A 37 5.26 1.88 -16.92
C PRO A 37 4.49 0.67 -16.39
N ARG A 38 5.19 -0.31 -15.80
CA ARG A 38 4.59 -1.52 -15.21
C ARG A 38 4.02 -1.29 -13.82
N VAL A 39 4.34 -0.15 -13.18
CA VAL A 39 3.79 0.23 -11.88
C VAL A 39 2.38 0.78 -12.06
N PHE A 40 1.44 0.24 -11.30
CA PHE A 40 0.06 0.70 -11.24
C PHE A 40 -0.48 0.50 -9.82
N VAL A 41 -1.51 1.25 -9.46
CA VAL A 41 -2.15 1.19 -8.15
C VAL A 41 -3.50 0.51 -8.29
N LEU A 42 -3.83 -0.38 -7.35
CA LEU A 42 -5.17 -0.94 -7.23
C LEU A 42 -5.62 -0.97 -5.78
N GLY A 43 -6.85 -0.56 -5.51
CA GLY A 43 -7.41 -0.61 -4.16
C GLY A 43 -8.85 -0.15 -4.10
N LEU A 44 -9.52 -0.46 -2.99
CA LEU A 44 -10.88 0.00 -2.74
C LEU A 44 -10.89 1.53 -2.67
N ASP A 45 -11.74 2.16 -3.49
CA ASP A 45 -11.85 3.61 -3.62
C ASP A 45 -10.52 4.33 -3.97
N ALA A 46 -9.58 3.63 -4.62
CA ALA A 46 -8.29 4.22 -5.02
C ALA A 46 -8.47 5.32 -6.08
N ASP A 47 -9.48 5.20 -6.93
CA ASP A 47 -9.86 6.12 -8.01
C ASP A 47 -10.95 7.13 -7.60
N ASP A 48 -11.40 7.12 -6.33
CA ASP A 48 -12.40 8.07 -5.82
C ASP A 48 -11.76 9.42 -5.43
N LYS A 49 -12.61 10.45 -5.24
CA LYS A 49 -12.26 11.83 -4.83
C LYS A 49 -11.43 11.92 -3.54
N PHE A 50 -11.53 10.92 -2.66
CA PHE A 50 -10.73 10.88 -1.44
C PHE A 50 -9.27 10.49 -1.70
N ALA A 51 -8.98 9.92 -2.88
CA ALA A 51 -7.64 9.58 -3.35
C ALA A 51 -6.80 8.91 -2.26
N MET A 52 -7.43 7.95 -1.57
CA MET A 52 -6.97 7.21 -0.37
C MET A 52 -6.26 8.08 0.69
N PHE A 53 -7.02 9.00 1.30
CA PHE A 53 -6.54 9.99 2.27
C PHE A 53 -5.52 10.98 1.69
N GLY A 54 -5.62 11.31 0.40
CA GLY A 54 -4.76 12.27 -0.30
C GLY A 54 -3.45 11.69 -0.85
N SER A 55 -3.13 10.44 -0.52
CA SER A 55 -1.87 9.79 -0.93
C SER A 55 -1.83 9.34 -2.39
N LEU A 56 -2.97 9.36 -3.09
CA LEU A 56 -3.08 9.03 -4.52
C LEU A 56 -3.58 10.23 -5.35
N ARG A 57 -3.61 11.43 -4.76
CA ARG A 57 -4.16 12.62 -5.42
C ARG A 57 -3.16 13.18 -6.43
N ASP A 58 -3.64 13.70 -7.56
CA ASP A 58 -2.82 14.44 -8.54
C ASP A 58 -1.59 13.66 -9.02
N LEU A 59 -1.68 12.33 -9.14
CA LEU A 59 -0.63 11.52 -9.73
C LEU A 59 -0.52 11.83 -11.23
N THR A 60 0.70 11.76 -11.78
CA THR A 60 1.02 12.04 -13.18
C THR A 60 0.35 11.05 -14.15
N HIS A 61 -0.01 9.87 -13.63
CA HIS A 61 -0.58 8.75 -14.40
C HIS A 61 -1.88 8.23 -13.77
N PRO A 62 -2.95 9.05 -13.71
CA PRO A 62 -4.20 8.67 -13.05
C PRO A 62 -4.91 7.49 -13.72
N GLU A 63 -4.67 7.25 -15.01
CA GLU A 63 -5.19 6.11 -15.76
C GLU A 63 -4.68 4.75 -15.24
N ARG A 64 -3.61 4.75 -14.46
CA ARG A 64 -3.01 3.57 -13.82
C ARG A 64 -3.40 3.42 -12.35
N VAL A 65 -4.43 4.14 -11.90
CA VAL A 65 -5.01 4.01 -10.55
C VAL A 65 -6.40 3.38 -10.69
N LEU A 66 -6.55 2.16 -10.18
CA LEU A 66 -7.72 1.33 -10.42
C LEU A 66 -8.52 1.13 -9.11
N GLY A 67 -9.79 1.52 -9.13
CA GLY A 67 -10.75 1.13 -8.10
C GLY A 67 -11.01 -0.37 -8.11
N THR A 68 -11.16 -0.97 -6.93
CA THR A 68 -11.45 -2.41 -6.80
C THR A 68 -12.73 -2.64 -6.01
N PRO A 69 -13.47 -3.74 -6.25
CA PRO A 69 -14.57 -4.14 -5.37
C PRO A 69 -14.08 -4.48 -3.96
N ILE A 70 -15.01 -4.56 -3.01
CA ILE A 70 -14.76 -5.01 -1.63
C ILE A 70 -14.57 -6.54 -1.65
N ALA A 71 -13.35 -6.97 -1.95
CA ALA A 71 -12.97 -8.38 -2.05
C ALA A 71 -11.46 -8.55 -1.83
N GLU A 72 -10.97 -8.23 -0.63
CA GLU A 72 -9.52 -8.13 -0.32
C GLU A 72 -8.73 -9.37 -0.74
N ASN A 73 -9.26 -10.56 -0.46
CA ASN A 73 -8.59 -11.80 -0.86
C ASN A 73 -8.52 -11.94 -2.39
N ALA A 74 -9.64 -11.78 -3.09
CA ALA A 74 -9.66 -11.90 -4.55
C ALA A 74 -8.77 -10.85 -5.21
N MET A 75 -8.81 -9.60 -4.73
CA MET A 75 -8.02 -8.51 -5.29
C MET A 75 -6.53 -8.65 -4.99
N THR A 76 -6.15 -9.23 -3.85
CA THR A 76 -4.75 -9.62 -3.59
C THR A 76 -4.30 -10.70 -4.57
N GLY A 77 -5.16 -11.67 -4.90
CA GLY A 77 -4.89 -12.67 -5.93
C GLY A 77 -4.73 -12.07 -7.34
N VAL A 78 -5.55 -11.07 -7.70
CA VAL A 78 -5.37 -10.31 -8.95
C VAL A 78 -4.04 -9.56 -8.96
N ALA A 79 -3.66 -8.93 -7.85
CA ALA A 79 -2.38 -8.24 -7.72
C ALA A 79 -1.20 -9.22 -7.84
N LEU A 80 -1.28 -10.38 -7.19
CA LEU A 80 -0.30 -11.46 -7.37
C LEU A 80 -0.21 -11.89 -8.84
N GLY A 81 -1.34 -12.21 -9.48
CA GLY A 81 -1.38 -12.60 -10.89
C GLY A 81 -0.74 -11.56 -11.81
N ALA A 82 -1.04 -10.28 -11.61
CA ALA A 82 -0.42 -9.18 -12.36
C ALA A 82 1.09 -9.13 -12.15
N ALA A 83 1.56 -9.27 -10.91
CA ALA A 83 2.98 -9.29 -10.57
C ALA A 83 3.74 -10.43 -11.29
N LEU A 84 3.10 -11.60 -11.38
CA LEU A 84 3.63 -12.78 -12.05
C LEU A 84 3.68 -12.63 -13.56
N CYS A 85 2.73 -11.88 -14.13
CA CYS A 85 2.74 -11.48 -15.54
C CYS A 85 3.72 -10.32 -15.84
N GLY A 86 4.56 -9.93 -14.88
CA GLY A 86 5.62 -8.94 -15.05
C GLY A 86 5.22 -7.50 -14.70
N MET A 87 4.01 -7.28 -14.19
CA MET A 87 3.59 -5.97 -13.69
C MET A 87 4.14 -5.69 -12.29
N ARG A 88 4.01 -4.46 -11.79
CA ARG A 88 4.50 -4.04 -10.47
C ARG A 88 3.39 -3.37 -9.65
N PRO A 89 2.35 -4.12 -9.25
CA PRO A 89 1.20 -3.57 -8.55
C PRO A 89 1.56 -3.00 -7.18
N ILE A 90 0.92 -1.88 -6.84
CA ILE A 90 0.83 -1.34 -5.49
C ILE A 90 -0.62 -1.55 -5.03
N HIS A 91 -0.87 -2.62 -4.27
CA HIS A 91 -2.19 -2.93 -3.75
C HIS A 91 -2.44 -2.18 -2.43
N VAL A 92 -3.41 -1.28 -2.43
CA VAL A 92 -3.68 -0.39 -1.30
C VAL A 92 -4.99 -0.78 -0.60
N HIS A 93 -4.91 -0.97 0.72
CA HIS A 93 -6.05 -1.21 1.61
C HIS A 93 -6.34 0.02 2.48
N LEU A 94 -7.61 0.41 2.54
CA LEU A 94 -8.09 1.57 3.34
C LEU A 94 -7.85 1.39 4.84
N ARG A 95 -7.82 0.15 5.31
CA ARG A 95 -7.66 -0.23 6.72
C ARG A 95 -6.81 -1.48 6.79
N ASN A 96 -5.92 -1.56 7.79
CA ASN A 96 -5.14 -2.78 8.01
C ASN A 96 -6.01 -3.96 8.47
N ASP A 97 -7.13 -3.69 9.14
CA ASP A 97 -7.95 -4.71 9.81
C ASP A 97 -8.48 -5.74 8.78
N PHE A 98 -8.76 -5.29 7.56
CA PHE A 98 -9.25 -6.14 6.46
C PHE A 98 -8.16 -6.95 5.76
N LEU A 99 -6.87 -6.73 6.06
CA LEU A 99 -5.80 -7.61 5.58
C LEU A 99 -5.95 -9.04 6.13
N LEU A 100 -6.65 -9.22 7.25
CA LEU A 100 -6.97 -10.56 7.77
C LEU A 100 -7.81 -11.37 6.77
N VAL A 101 -8.65 -10.72 5.97
CA VAL A 101 -9.44 -11.37 4.91
C VAL A 101 -8.55 -11.83 3.75
N ALA A 102 -7.47 -11.09 3.46
CA ALA A 102 -6.50 -11.41 2.42
C ALA A 102 -5.35 -12.32 2.89
N MET A 103 -5.37 -12.78 4.14
CA MET A 103 -4.23 -13.45 4.75
C MET A 103 -3.81 -14.73 4.00
N ASP A 104 -4.77 -15.46 3.42
CA ASP A 104 -4.45 -16.62 2.60
C ASP A 104 -3.57 -16.25 1.40
N GLN A 105 -4.00 -15.27 0.59
CA GLN A 105 -3.21 -14.78 -0.54
C GLN A 105 -1.86 -14.20 -0.12
N ILE A 106 -1.81 -13.46 0.99
CA ILE A 106 -0.56 -12.85 1.46
C ILE A 106 0.41 -13.93 1.96
N ALA A 107 -0.03 -14.76 2.90
CA ALA A 107 0.86 -15.63 3.65
C ALA A 107 1.17 -16.95 2.95
N ASN A 108 0.20 -17.52 2.21
CA ASN A 108 0.38 -18.81 1.55
C ASN A 108 0.84 -18.68 0.10
N TYR A 109 0.52 -17.56 -0.57
CA TYR A 109 0.86 -17.37 -1.97
C TYR A 109 1.95 -16.31 -2.16
N VAL A 110 1.66 -15.02 -1.95
CA VAL A 110 2.59 -13.91 -2.18
C VAL A 110 3.94 -14.16 -1.51
N ALA A 111 3.94 -14.52 -0.22
CA ALA A 111 5.16 -14.77 0.55
C ALA A 111 5.95 -16.01 0.10
N LYS A 112 5.30 -16.98 -0.55
CA LYS A 112 5.88 -18.32 -0.76
C LYS A 112 6.28 -18.60 -2.19
N TRP A 113 5.68 -17.92 -3.16
CA TRP A 113 5.88 -18.21 -4.58
C TRP A 113 7.35 -18.20 -4.98
N HIS A 114 8.13 -17.22 -4.55
CA HIS A 114 9.55 -17.18 -4.90
C HIS A 114 10.29 -18.48 -4.48
N ASP A 115 10.09 -18.92 -3.25
CA ASP A 115 10.78 -20.09 -2.70
C ASP A 115 10.19 -21.40 -3.23
N MET A 116 8.86 -21.49 -3.40
CA MET A 116 8.18 -22.67 -3.95
C MET A 116 8.62 -22.98 -5.39
N PHE A 117 8.99 -21.94 -6.16
CA PHE A 117 9.51 -22.09 -7.51
C PHE A 117 11.05 -22.03 -7.56
N GLY A 118 11.74 -22.28 -6.44
CA GLY A 118 13.20 -22.38 -6.39
C GLY A 118 13.92 -21.10 -6.82
N GLY A 119 13.32 -19.93 -6.57
CA GLY A 119 13.84 -18.62 -6.96
C GLY A 119 13.67 -18.25 -8.44
N GLN A 120 13.00 -19.09 -9.24
CA GLN A 120 12.76 -18.82 -10.66
C GLN A 120 11.67 -17.78 -10.89
N VAL A 121 10.74 -17.64 -9.94
CA VAL A 121 9.63 -16.69 -10.02
C VAL A 121 9.83 -15.57 -9.01
N ARG A 122 9.58 -14.33 -9.43
CA ARG A 122 9.61 -13.15 -8.55
C ARG A 122 8.21 -12.56 -8.42
N VAL A 123 7.87 -12.07 -7.24
CA VAL A 123 6.59 -11.42 -6.97
C VAL A 123 6.82 -9.95 -6.61
N PRO A 124 6.99 -9.05 -7.60
CA PRO A 124 7.19 -7.62 -7.36
C PRO A 124 5.86 -6.92 -7.02
N LEU A 125 5.34 -7.16 -5.82
CA LEU A 125 4.08 -6.62 -5.31
C LEU A 125 4.33 -5.82 -4.03
N VAL A 126 3.76 -4.62 -3.94
CA VAL A 126 3.71 -3.83 -2.69
C VAL A 126 2.28 -3.88 -2.15
N ILE A 127 2.11 -4.30 -0.90
CA ILE A 127 0.84 -4.20 -0.18
C ILE A 127 0.95 -3.07 0.84
N ARG A 128 0.13 -2.03 0.67
CA ARG A 128 0.10 -0.86 1.56
C ARG A 128 -1.23 -0.81 2.29
N SER A 129 -1.22 -0.67 3.61
CA SER A 129 -2.44 -0.45 4.40
C SER A 129 -2.31 0.74 5.35
N VAL A 130 -3.44 1.33 5.71
CA VAL A 130 -3.50 2.43 6.67
C VAL A 130 -3.86 1.90 8.06
N ILE A 131 -3.05 2.27 9.05
CA ILE A 131 -3.34 1.99 10.46
C ILE A 131 -4.16 3.15 11.03
N GLY A 132 -5.41 2.88 11.42
CA GLY A 132 -6.27 3.88 12.04
C GLY A 132 -5.78 4.25 13.43
N ARG A 133 -5.44 5.53 13.66
CA ARG A 133 -5.11 6.04 15.01
C ARG A 133 -5.95 7.27 15.34
N GLY A 134 -6.69 7.21 16.45
CA GLY A 134 -7.23 8.40 17.13
C GLY A 134 -8.57 8.95 16.63
N TRP A 135 -9.28 8.26 15.73
CA TRP A 135 -10.59 8.69 15.19
C TRP A 135 -11.79 7.98 15.83
N GLY A 136 -11.63 7.37 17.00
CA GLY A 136 -12.72 6.66 17.67
C GLY A 136 -13.29 5.47 16.87
N CYS A 137 -12.50 4.86 15.97
CA CYS A 137 -13.03 3.88 15.02
C CYS A 137 -13.42 2.51 15.61
N GLY A 138 -13.21 2.31 16.91
CA GLY A 138 -13.61 1.07 17.60
C GLY A 138 -12.72 -0.13 17.28
N ALA A 139 -13.17 -1.31 17.68
CA ALA A 139 -12.36 -2.54 17.72
C ALA A 139 -11.94 -3.07 16.34
N GLN A 140 -12.74 -2.83 15.28
CA GLN A 140 -12.52 -3.36 13.92
C GLN A 140 -11.76 -2.39 12.99
N HIS A 141 -11.14 -1.35 13.56
CA HIS A 141 -10.55 -0.25 12.78
C HIS A 141 -9.33 0.41 13.45
N SER A 142 -8.73 -0.31 14.40
CA SER A 142 -7.62 0.16 15.23
C SER A 142 -6.66 -0.97 15.59
N GLN A 143 -6.78 -2.12 14.92
CA GLN A 143 -5.87 -3.23 15.14
C GLN A 143 -4.44 -2.86 14.69
N THR A 144 -3.50 -3.58 15.27
CA THR A 144 -2.06 -3.40 15.07
C THR A 144 -1.52 -4.76 14.68
N LEU A 145 -1.47 -5.03 13.37
CA LEU A 145 -1.29 -6.37 12.82
C LEU A 145 0.15 -6.68 12.37
N GLN A 146 1.10 -5.74 12.50
CA GLN A 146 2.47 -5.96 12.03
C GLN A 146 3.15 -7.18 12.66
N GLY A 147 2.77 -7.56 13.89
CA GLY A 147 3.28 -8.77 14.54
C GLY A 147 2.88 -10.06 13.83
N LEU A 148 1.70 -10.11 13.20
CA LEU A 148 1.28 -11.27 12.41
C LEU A 148 2.11 -11.38 11.14
N PHE A 149 2.27 -10.28 10.40
CA PHE A 149 3.01 -10.27 9.14
C PHE A 149 4.52 -10.49 9.34
N ALA A 150 5.10 -9.96 10.42
CA ALA A 150 6.52 -10.17 10.74
C ALA A 150 6.89 -11.65 11.01
N GLN A 151 5.90 -12.51 11.27
CA GLN A 151 6.09 -13.93 11.52
C GLN A 151 5.92 -14.79 10.26
N VAL A 152 5.62 -14.21 9.10
CA VAL A 152 5.45 -14.93 7.83
C VAL A 152 6.74 -14.83 7.02
N PRO A 153 7.52 -15.94 6.88
CA PRO A 153 8.74 -15.90 6.08
C PRO A 153 8.44 -15.61 4.60
N GLY A 154 9.27 -14.78 3.96
CA GLY A 154 9.12 -14.40 2.55
C GLY A 154 8.30 -13.13 2.32
N LEU A 155 7.80 -12.50 3.39
CA LEU A 155 7.36 -11.10 3.40
C LEU A 155 8.51 -10.15 3.80
#